data_AF-A0A926AYI8-F1
#
_entry.id   AF-A0A926AYI8-F1
#
_cell.length_a   1.000
_cell.length_b   1.000
_cell.length_c   1.000
_cell.angle_alpha   90.00
_cell.angle_beta   90.00
_cell.angle_gamma   90.00
#
_symmetry.space_group_name_H-M   'P 1'
#
loop_
_entity.id
_entity.type
_entity.pdbx_description
1 polymer ?
#
loop_
_entity_poly.entity_id
_entity_poly.type
_entity_poly.pdbx_seq_one_letter_code
_entity_poly.pdbx_strand_id
1 'polypeptide(L)' 'MSLNHLLSKSTQLWLELPLAVREQAWQDSRPFSSPGRRWNAYLNRLCLQAVLPWLQQELDPH' A
#
# COMPACT_ATOMS: atom_id res chain seq x y z
N MET A 1 22.43 18.31 2.41
CA MET A 1 22.09 17.28 3.42
C MET A 1 21.23 16.24 2.73
N SER A 2 21.66 14.97 2.70
CA SER A 2 20.98 13.91 1.93
C SER A 2 19.71 13.44 2.62
N LEU A 3 18.62 13.27 1.86
CA LEU A 3 17.30 12.80 2.29
C LEU A 3 17.37 11.51 3.13
N ASN A 4 18.38 10.68 2.83
CA ASN A 4 18.64 9.39 3.46
C ASN A 4 18.91 9.49 4.96
N HIS A 5 19.41 10.64 5.46
CA HIS A 5 19.77 10.79 6.87
C HIS A 5 18.58 11.17 7.77
N LEU A 6 17.48 11.69 7.21
CA LEU A 6 16.25 11.98 7.95
C LEU A 6 15.41 10.70 8.18
N LEU A 7 15.52 9.73 7.28
CA LEU A 7 14.81 8.45 7.37
C LEU A 7 15.33 7.56 8.51
N SER A 8 16.60 7.71 8.92
CA SER A 8 17.22 6.83 9.91
C SER A 8 16.83 7.11 11.37
N LYS A 9 15.97 8.11 11.64
CA LYS A 9 15.46 8.44 12.99
C LYS A 9 13.93 8.39 13.11
N SER A 10 13.22 7.97 12.06
CA SER A 10 11.76 7.96 12.06
C SER A 10 11.22 6.57 12.35
N THR A 11 10.24 6.47 13.25
CA THR A 11 9.34 5.29 13.38
C THR A 11 8.36 5.19 12.20
N GLN A 12 8.46 6.07 11.20
CA GLN A 12 7.68 5.96 9.96
C GLN A 12 8.22 4.83 9.10
N LEU A 13 7.50 3.72 9.12
CA LEU A 13 7.58 2.68 8.11
C LEU A 13 7.01 3.22 6.79
N TRP A 14 7.88 3.33 5.79
CA TRP A 14 7.48 3.61 4.42
C TRP A 14 7.35 2.29 3.68
N LEU A 15 6.17 2.05 3.12
CA LEU A 15 5.94 0.87 2.30
C LEU A 15 6.05 1.27 0.83
N GLU A 16 7.13 0.85 0.18
CA GLU A 16 7.28 1.02 -1.26
C GLU A 16 6.40 0.01 -2.00
N LEU A 17 5.45 0.53 -2.78
CA LEU A 17 4.56 -0.28 -3.62
C LEU A 17 4.94 -0.14 -5.10
N PRO A 18 5.11 -1.27 -5.83
CA PRO A 18 5.39 -1.23 -7.26
C PRO A 18 4.35 -0.40 -8.02
N LEU A 19 4.77 0.27 -9.10
CA LEU A 19 3.86 1.08 -9.91
C LEU A 19 2.66 0.27 -10.42
N ALA A 20 2.90 -0.95 -10.90
CA ALA A 20 1.85 -1.85 -11.37
C ALA A 20 0.79 -2.14 -10.30
N VAL A 21 1.19 -2.29 -9.03
CA VAL A 21 0.29 -2.51 -7.90
C VAL A 21 -0.60 -1.29 -7.68
N ARG A 22 -0.01 -0.09 -7.73
CA ARG A 22 -0.74 1.18 -7.61
C ARG A 22 -1.73 1.40 -8.75
N GLU A 23 -1.32 1.13 -9.98
CA GLU A 23 -2.19 1.26 -11.16
C GLU A 23 -3.36 0.28 -11.10
N GLN A 24 -3.11 -0.99 -10.76
CA GLN A 24 -4.16 -1.98 -10.62
C GLN A 24 -5.16 -1.60 -9.53
N ALA A 25 -4.66 -1.23 -8.34
CA ALA A 25 -5.52 -0.80 -7.23
C ALA A 25 -6.38 0.43 -7.61
N TRP A 26 -5.83 1.35 -8.41
CA TRP A 26 -6.59 2.49 -8.91
C TRP A 26 -7.70 2.06 -9.87
N GLN A 27 -7.39 1.21 -10.87
CA GLN A 27 -8.39 0.72 -11.81
C GLN A 27 -9.54 0.03 -11.09
N ASP A 28 -9.22 -0.80 -10.11
CA ASP A 28 -10.23 -1.53 -9.36
C ASP A 28 -11.09 -0.64 -8.43
N SER A 29 -10.62 0.58 -8.11
CA SER A 29 -11.36 1.55 -7.32
C SER A 29 -12.34 2.39 -8.17
N ARG A 30 -12.16 2.43 -9.49
CA ARG A 30 -12.99 3.26 -10.40
C ARG A 30 -14.50 2.98 -10.35
N PRO A 31 -15.01 1.75 -10.05
CA PRO A 31 -16.44 1.49 -9.94
C PRO A 31 -17.15 2.33 -8.86
N PHE A 32 -16.44 2.84 -7.85
CA PHE A 32 -17.03 3.69 -6.83
C PHE A 32 -17.38 5.08 -7.40
N SER A 33 -18.67 5.41 -7.39
CA SER A 33 -19.22 6.62 -8.00
C SER A 33 -18.84 7.91 -7.28
N SER A 34 -18.67 7.88 -5.96
CA SER A 34 -18.24 9.07 -5.22
C SER A 34 -16.71 9.15 -5.09
N PRO A 35 -16.12 10.36 -5.25
CA PRO A 35 -14.67 10.53 -5.15
C PRO A 35 -14.09 10.03 -3.81
N GLY A 36 -14.76 10.32 -2.69
CA GLY A 36 -14.32 9.88 -1.37
C GLY A 36 -14.34 8.35 -1.21
N ARG A 37 -15.38 7.66 -1.71
CA ARG A 37 -15.42 6.19 -1.65
C ARG A 37 -14.37 5.55 -2.54
N ARG A 38 -14.13 6.12 -3.72
CA ARG A 38 -13.08 5.69 -4.64
C ARG A 38 -11.70 5.78 -4.00
N TRP A 39 -11.42 6.92 -3.37
CA TRP A 39 -10.16 7.12 -2.67
C TRP A 39 -9.96 6.13 -1.52
N ASN A 40 -10.98 5.92 -0.69
CA ASN A 40 -10.92 4.94 0.40
C ASN A 40 -10.74 3.51 -0.12
N ALA A 41 -11.46 3.14 -1.19
CA ALA A 41 -11.31 1.82 -1.81
C ALA A 41 -9.90 1.61 -2.38
N TYR A 42 -9.31 2.63 -3.01
CA TYR A 42 -7.93 2.62 -3.48
C TYR A 42 -6.94 2.37 -2.32
N LEU A 43 -7.03 3.17 -1.25
CA LEU A 43 -6.17 3.01 -0.08
C LEU A 43 -6.31 1.62 0.56
N ASN A 44 -7.55 1.15 0.74
CA ASN A 44 -7.80 -0.19 1.29
C ASN A 44 -7.18 -1.29 0.43
N ARG A 45 -7.23 -1.17 -0.89
CA ARG A 45 -6.60 -2.13 -1.81
C ARG A 45 -5.08 -2.12 -1.69
N LEU A 46 -4.45 -0.95 -1.64
CA LEU A 46 -3.00 -0.86 -1.43
C LEU A 46 -2.57 -1.51 -0.12
N CYS A 47 -3.26 -1.18 0.98
CA CYS A 47 -2.97 -1.77 2.28
C CYS A 47 -3.16 -3.28 2.26
N LEU A 48 -4.25 -3.78 1.67
CA LEU A 48 -4.52 -5.21 1.57
C LEU A 48 -3.45 -5.95 0.76
N GLN A 49 -3.06 -5.41 -0.39
CA GLN A 49 -2.03 -6.01 -1.25
C GLN A 49 -0.66 -6.05 -0.58
N ALA A 50 -0.39 -5.14 0.35
CA ALA A 50 0.83 -5.14 1.14
C ALA A 50 0.80 -6.12 2.32
N VAL A 51 -0.28 -6.07 3.10
CA VAL A 51 -0.40 -6.76 4.38
C VAL A 51 -0.73 -8.24 4.18
N LEU A 52 -1.55 -8.58 3.18
CA LEU A 52 -1.99 -9.96 2.97
C LEU A 52 -0.82 -10.92 2.66
N PRO A 53 0.12 -10.61 1.76
CA PRO A 53 1.28 -11.49 1.53
C PRO A 53 2.14 -11.64 2.77
N TRP A 54 2.39 -10.55 3.51
CA TRP A 54 3.14 -10.61 4.77
C TRP A 54 2.45 -11.51 5.78
N LEU A 55 1.14 -11.35 5.98
CA LEU A 55 0.37 -12.18 6.90
C LEU A 55 0.39 -13.66 6.51
N GLN A 56 0.30 -13.96 5.21
CA GLN A 56 0.36 -15.33 4.70
C GLN A 56 1.72 -15.98 4.97
N GLN A 57 2.82 -15.24 4.82
CA GLN A 57 4.16 -15.71 5.15
C GLN A 57 4.32 -16.06 6.64
N GLU A 58 3.71 -15.28 7.54
CA GLU A 58 3.81 -15.55 8.97
C GLU A 58 2.92 -16.71 9.44
N LEU A 59 1.80 -16.95 8.77
CA LEU A 59 0.85 -18.01 9.15
C LEU A 59 1.21 -19.37 8.56
N ASP A 60 1.92 -19.41 7.44
CA ASP A 60 2.45 -20.64 6.85
C ASP A 60 3.96 -20.49 6.58
N PRO A 61 4.79 -20.55 7.65
CA PRO A 61 6.23 -20.54 7.51
C PRO A 61 6.66 -21.92 6.99
N HIS A 62 6.66 -22.10 5.68
CA HIS A 62 7.38 -23.22 5.07
C HIS A 62 8.88 -23.15 5.41
#